data_AF-A0A3S3R4S6-F1
#
_entry.id   AF-A0A3S3R4S6-F1
#
_cell.length_a   1.000
_cell.length_b   1.000
_cell.length_c   1.000
_cell.angle_alpha   90.00
_cell.angle_beta   90.00
_cell.angle_gamma   90.00
#
_symmetry.space_group_name_H-M   'P 1'
#
loop_
_entity.id
_entity.type
_entity.pdbx_description
1 polymer ?
#
loop_
_entity_poly.entity_id
_entity_poly.type
_entity_poly.pdbx_seq_one_letter_code
_entity_poly.pdbx_strand_id
1 'polypeptide(L)'
;MGAARDGTGMQGVAYESTVLPLRAVDIGDPDDPEMDPTNEAIEYAIGAGAGVLNGSYGPGLLLGRYLKDENGQLKLDGKGYAIDNKNYEILDYQAIYDDPSNLVDTYNTLKKAAKADIVLVFAAGNDASTDDQPGAASAIPSGIGTLPLITPENTKDGNLYKFIDTNDQTNKGFDFNNPNTYKIVSGSDVSKLDFSDLAGSLITVVAVGKDGKIASYSNRCGATAEWCLAAPGGDINA
;
A
#
# COMPACT_ATOMS: atom_id res chain seq x y z
N MET A 1 -16.61 -5.48 -9.11
CA MET A 1 -16.16 -6.79 -9.64
C MET A 1 -17.32 -7.69 -10.07
N GLY A 2 -18.23 -8.09 -9.16
CA GLY A 2 -19.35 -9.02 -9.45
C GLY A 2 -20.73 -8.38 -9.54
N ALA A 3 -20.86 -7.17 -10.11
CA ALA A 3 -22.19 -6.59 -10.37
C ALA A 3 -22.92 -7.38 -11.47
N ALA A 4 -24.25 -7.54 -11.32
CA ALA A 4 -25.07 -8.37 -12.20
C ALA A 4 -25.08 -7.88 -13.66
N ARG A 5 -25.31 -8.81 -14.59
CA ARG A 5 -25.52 -8.51 -16.02
C ARG A 5 -27.00 -8.60 -16.36
N ASP A 6 -27.76 -7.58 -15.97
CA ASP A 6 -29.23 -7.52 -16.12
C ASP A 6 -29.70 -6.48 -17.17
N GLY A 7 -28.75 -5.84 -17.87
CA GLY A 7 -29.04 -4.81 -18.86
C GLY A 7 -29.33 -3.42 -18.28
N THR A 8 -29.17 -3.23 -16.96
CA THR A 8 -29.40 -1.95 -16.27
C THR A 8 -28.17 -1.53 -15.46
N GLY A 9 -27.76 -0.27 -15.56
CA GLY A 9 -26.66 0.26 -14.75
C GLY A 9 -25.29 -0.34 -15.09
N MET A 10 -24.54 -0.77 -14.06
CA MET A 10 -23.16 -1.25 -14.20
C MET A 10 -23.10 -2.77 -14.30
N GLN A 11 -22.26 -3.27 -15.20
CA GLN A 11 -21.92 -4.70 -15.31
C GLN A 11 -20.53 -4.97 -14.71
N GLY A 12 -20.43 -6.02 -13.89
CA GLY A 12 -19.15 -6.49 -13.37
C GLY A 12 -18.30 -7.21 -14.43
N VAL A 13 -16.97 -7.11 -14.31
CA VAL A 13 -16.03 -7.86 -15.16
C VAL A 13 -16.12 -9.38 -14.98
N ALA A 14 -16.57 -9.82 -13.80
CA ALA A 14 -16.77 -11.23 -13.45
C ALA A 14 -18.18 -11.39 -12.85
N TYR A 15 -19.21 -11.10 -13.64
CA TYR A 15 -20.61 -11.04 -13.19
C TYR A 15 -21.19 -12.41 -12.76
N GLU A 16 -20.52 -13.53 -13.03
CA GLU A 16 -20.90 -14.88 -12.57
C GLU A 16 -20.11 -15.34 -11.35
N SER A 17 -19.19 -14.52 -10.82
CA SER A 17 -18.41 -14.90 -9.65
C SER A 17 -19.20 -14.74 -8.35
N THR A 18 -18.88 -15.59 -7.37
CA THR A 18 -19.29 -15.38 -5.98
C THR A 18 -18.31 -14.41 -5.33
N VAL A 19 -18.81 -13.33 -4.71
CA VAL A 19 -17.99 -12.36 -3.99
C VAL A 19 -18.05 -12.65 -2.49
N LEU A 20 -16.88 -12.81 -1.88
CA LEU A 20 -16.71 -12.88 -0.43
C LEU A 20 -16.23 -11.51 0.08
N PRO A 21 -17.10 -10.69 0.70
CA PRO A 21 -16.68 -9.40 1.25
C PRO A 21 -15.99 -9.60 2.61
N LEU A 22 -14.78 -9.05 2.74
CA LEU A 22 -13.97 -9.13 3.97
C LEU A 22 -13.64 -7.71 4.42
N ARG A 23 -13.86 -7.42 5.70
CA ARG A 23 -13.55 -6.11 6.29
C ARG A 23 -12.19 -6.21 6.98
N ALA A 24 -11.17 -5.64 6.33
CA ALA A 24 -9.75 -5.85 6.65
C ALA A 24 -9.00 -4.56 7.06
N VAL A 25 -9.64 -3.39 6.94
CA VAL A 25 -9.04 -2.06 7.15
C VAL A 25 -9.87 -1.29 8.18
N ASP A 26 -9.19 -0.52 9.03
CA ASP A 26 -9.78 0.34 10.07
C ASP A 26 -10.70 -0.40 11.08
N ILE A 27 -10.36 -1.65 11.40
CA ILE A 27 -10.94 -2.36 12.55
C ILE A 27 -9.80 -3.08 13.28
N GLY A 28 -9.41 -2.62 14.45
CA GLY A 28 -8.67 -3.47 15.38
C GLY A 28 -9.64 -4.30 16.21
N ASP A 29 -9.23 -5.49 16.65
CA ASP A 29 -9.92 -6.15 17.75
C ASP A 29 -9.58 -5.39 19.04
N PRO A 30 -10.57 -4.78 19.74
CA PRO A 30 -10.30 -4.09 20.99
C PRO A 30 -9.79 -5.04 22.10
N ASP A 31 -10.04 -6.34 21.97
CA ASP A 31 -9.61 -7.37 22.91
C ASP A 31 -8.27 -8.01 22.51
N ASP A 32 -7.82 -7.84 21.25
CA ASP A 32 -6.52 -8.28 20.75
C ASP A 32 -5.88 -7.23 19.81
N PRO A 33 -5.17 -6.22 20.37
CA PRO A 33 -4.53 -5.18 19.59
C PRO A 33 -3.31 -5.68 18.78
N GLU A 34 -2.85 -6.92 19.00
CA GLU A 34 -1.80 -7.55 18.19
C GLU A 34 -2.39 -8.27 16.95
N MET A 35 -3.72 -8.46 16.91
CA MET A 35 -4.40 -9.09 15.79
C MET A 35 -4.50 -8.14 14.60
N ASP A 36 -3.79 -8.46 13.52
CA ASP A 36 -3.87 -7.72 12.26
C ASP A 36 -5.15 -8.13 11.49
N PRO A 37 -6.12 -7.22 11.30
CA PRO A 37 -7.40 -7.53 10.63
C PRO A 37 -7.23 -7.90 9.16
N THR A 38 -6.16 -7.44 8.50
CA THR A 38 -5.83 -7.83 7.14
C THR A 38 -5.38 -9.27 7.08
N ASN A 39 -4.52 -9.70 8.01
CA ASN A 39 -4.06 -11.08 8.07
C ASN A 39 -5.21 -12.05 8.35
N GLU A 40 -6.11 -11.70 9.27
CA GLU A 40 -7.30 -12.51 9.57
C GLU A 40 -8.27 -12.63 8.39
N ALA A 41 -8.48 -11.53 7.66
CA ALA A 41 -9.27 -11.57 6.45
C ALA A 41 -8.65 -12.51 5.40
N ILE A 42 -7.32 -12.47 5.23
CA ILE A 42 -6.62 -13.37 4.30
C ILE A 42 -6.74 -14.83 4.76
N GLU A 43 -6.55 -15.13 6.05
CA GLU A 43 -6.72 -16.49 6.60
C GLU A 43 -8.16 -17.00 6.41
N TYR A 44 -9.15 -16.14 6.61
CA TYR A 44 -10.54 -16.47 6.33
C TYR A 44 -10.75 -16.76 4.83
N ALA A 45 -10.17 -15.96 3.93
CA ALA A 45 -10.25 -16.18 2.48
C ALA A 45 -9.65 -17.54 2.08
N ILE A 46 -8.54 -17.93 2.72
CA ILE A 46 -7.93 -19.26 2.55
C ILE A 46 -8.91 -20.35 2.99
N GLY A 47 -9.45 -20.25 4.21
CA GLY A 47 -10.40 -21.23 4.74
C GLY A 47 -11.69 -21.35 3.92
N ALA A 48 -12.12 -20.25 3.30
CA ALA A 48 -13.28 -20.21 2.42
C ALA A 48 -13.01 -20.75 1.00
N GLY A 49 -11.74 -21.02 0.64
CA GLY A 49 -11.36 -21.50 -0.69
C GLY A 49 -11.49 -20.44 -1.78
N ALA A 50 -11.21 -19.17 -1.47
CA ALA A 50 -11.20 -18.11 -2.47
C ALA A 50 -10.13 -18.38 -3.54
N GLY A 51 -10.47 -18.25 -4.82
CA GLY A 51 -9.48 -18.41 -5.92
C GLY A 51 -8.72 -17.12 -6.27
N VAL A 52 -9.27 -15.96 -5.89
CA VAL A 52 -8.68 -14.64 -6.14
C VAL A 52 -8.89 -13.78 -4.89
N LEU A 53 -7.83 -13.14 -4.43
CA LEU A 53 -7.87 -12.16 -3.34
C LEU A 53 -7.54 -10.78 -3.91
N ASN A 54 -8.48 -9.85 -3.76
CA ASN A 54 -8.31 -8.45 -4.20
C ASN A 54 -8.15 -7.53 -2.98
N GLY A 55 -6.98 -6.93 -2.82
CA GLY A 55 -6.71 -5.88 -1.85
C GLY A 55 -6.68 -4.50 -2.51
N SER A 56 -7.75 -3.73 -2.35
CA SER A 56 -7.84 -2.33 -2.82
C SER A 56 -7.58 -1.35 -1.67
N TYR A 57 -6.49 -1.58 -0.95
CA TYR A 57 -6.03 -0.78 0.18
C TYR A 57 -4.50 -0.74 0.20
N GLY A 58 -3.94 0.14 1.01
CA GLY A 58 -2.52 0.32 1.19
C GLY A 58 -2.23 1.28 2.34
N PRO A 59 -0.95 1.51 2.65
CA PRO A 59 -0.56 2.51 3.63
C PRO A 59 -1.08 3.89 3.23
N GLY A 60 -1.35 4.73 4.24
CA GLY A 60 -1.59 6.15 4.00
C GLY A 60 -0.33 6.86 3.50
N LEU A 61 -0.52 8.06 2.98
CA LEU A 61 0.63 8.91 2.64
C LEU A 61 1.39 9.32 3.91
N LEU A 62 2.68 8.95 4.03
CA LEU A 62 3.51 9.33 5.18
C LEU A 62 3.70 10.85 5.27
N LEU A 63 4.23 11.46 4.20
CA LEU A 63 4.47 12.90 4.09
C LEU A 63 3.60 13.52 2.99
N GLY A 64 2.67 14.39 3.39
CA GLY A 64 1.79 15.11 2.45
C GLY A 64 2.03 16.61 2.39
N ARG A 65 1.53 17.24 1.32
CA ARG A 65 1.54 18.70 1.13
C ARG A 65 0.75 19.45 2.21
N TYR A 66 -0.21 18.78 2.85
CA TYR A 66 -1.04 19.35 3.91
C TYR A 66 -0.71 18.73 5.25
N LEU A 67 -0.77 19.54 6.31
CA LEU A 67 -0.56 19.08 7.67
C LEU A 67 -1.64 18.06 8.07
N LYS A 68 -1.21 16.99 8.74
CA LYS A 68 -2.12 16.08 9.45
C LYS A 68 -2.01 16.26 10.97
N ASP A 69 -3.04 15.86 11.69
CA ASP A 69 -3.06 15.74 13.14
C ASP A 69 -2.53 14.38 13.62
N GLU A 70 -2.45 14.21 14.93
CA GLU A 70 -1.93 12.98 15.56
C GLU A 70 -2.69 11.70 15.17
N ASN A 71 -3.91 11.83 14.64
CA ASN A 71 -4.72 10.71 14.14
C ASN A 71 -4.62 10.55 12.60
N GLY A 72 -3.70 11.27 11.96
CA GLY A 72 -3.50 11.25 10.51
C GLY A 72 -4.55 12.02 9.70
N GLN A 73 -5.44 12.79 10.34
CA GLN A 73 -6.48 13.57 9.65
C GLN A 73 -5.95 14.93 9.21
N LEU A 74 -6.44 15.45 8.07
CA LEU A 74 -6.03 16.76 7.57
C LEU A 74 -6.39 17.88 8.56
N LYS A 75 -5.42 18.73 8.90
CA LYS A 75 -5.67 19.95 9.66
C LYS A 75 -6.29 21.01 8.74
N LEU A 76 -7.44 21.52 9.16
CA LEU A 76 -8.16 22.57 8.45
C LEU A 76 -8.00 23.93 9.15
N ASP A 77 -7.96 25.00 8.37
CA ASP A 77 -8.02 26.36 8.88
C ASP A 77 -9.44 26.72 9.37
N GLY A 78 -9.61 27.92 9.93
CA GLY A 78 -10.91 28.40 10.42
C GLY A 78 -11.99 28.58 9.34
N LYS A 79 -11.68 28.29 8.07
CA LYS A 79 -12.59 28.34 6.92
C LYS A 79 -12.81 26.95 6.29
N GLY A 80 -12.17 25.91 6.81
CA GLY A 80 -12.28 24.54 6.32
C GLY A 80 -11.29 24.17 5.20
N TYR A 81 -10.27 24.98 4.92
CA TYR A 81 -9.23 24.64 3.93
C TYR A 81 -8.07 23.89 4.59
N ALA A 82 -7.52 22.90 3.89
CA ALA A 82 -6.33 22.18 4.34
C ALA A 82 -5.13 23.13 4.51
N ILE A 83 -4.40 22.98 5.61
CA ILE A 83 -3.26 23.83 5.95
C ILE A 83 -1.99 23.28 5.30
N ASP A 84 -1.28 24.09 4.53
CA ASP A 84 -0.01 23.70 3.90
C ASP A 84 1.06 23.28 4.92
N ASN A 85 1.74 22.18 4.63
CA ASN A 85 2.91 21.69 5.34
C ASN A 85 4.17 22.39 4.85
N LYS A 86 4.76 23.25 5.68
CA LYS A 86 5.98 24.00 5.34
C LYS A 86 7.25 23.14 5.28
N ASN A 87 7.21 21.93 5.87
CA ASN A 87 8.31 20.98 5.83
C ASN A 87 8.10 19.93 4.71
N TYR A 88 7.08 20.10 3.87
CA TYR A 88 6.85 19.22 2.75
C TYR A 88 8.05 19.22 1.79
N GLU A 89 8.47 18.01 1.42
CA GLU A 89 9.45 17.78 0.37
C GLU A 89 9.09 16.51 -0.40
N ILE A 90 9.59 16.43 -1.63
CA ILE A 90 9.50 15.21 -2.45
C ILE A 90 10.60 14.25 -1.97
N LEU A 91 10.19 13.09 -1.47
CA LEU A 91 11.13 12.07 -1.06
C LEU A 91 11.75 11.39 -2.28
N ASP A 92 13.05 11.11 -2.22
CA ASP A 92 13.81 10.42 -3.27
C ASP A 92 13.74 8.88 -3.15
N TYR A 93 12.87 8.36 -2.29
CA TYR A 93 12.62 6.94 -2.04
C TYR A 93 11.16 6.73 -1.60
N GLN A 94 10.65 5.51 -1.74
CA GLN A 94 9.39 5.12 -1.11
C GLN A 94 9.60 4.84 0.38
N ALA A 95 8.83 5.48 1.25
CA ALA A 95 8.88 5.21 2.68
C ALA A 95 8.07 3.94 3.03
N ILE A 96 8.73 2.95 3.63
CA ILE A 96 8.07 1.82 4.29
C ILE A 96 8.12 2.12 5.78
N TYR A 97 6.97 2.22 6.43
CA TYR A 97 6.89 2.72 7.80
C TYR A 97 6.02 1.84 8.70
N ASP A 98 5.59 0.69 8.18
CA ASP A 98 5.05 -0.42 8.96
C ASP A 98 6.17 -1.05 9.79
N ASP A 99 5.81 -1.54 10.98
CA ASP A 99 6.75 -2.27 11.82
C ASP A 99 7.28 -3.52 11.07
N PRO A 100 8.60 -3.77 11.06
CA PRO A 100 9.17 -4.93 10.38
C PRO A 100 8.57 -6.28 10.80
N SER A 101 8.15 -6.44 12.06
CA SER A 101 7.50 -7.67 12.53
C SER A 101 6.11 -7.85 11.88
N ASN A 102 5.30 -6.80 11.80
CA ASN A 102 4.00 -6.83 11.12
C ASN A 102 4.15 -7.15 9.62
N LEU A 103 5.20 -6.64 8.97
CA LEU A 103 5.51 -6.97 7.58
C LEU A 103 5.86 -8.44 7.40
N VAL A 104 6.61 -9.04 8.34
CA VAL A 104 6.92 -10.47 8.34
C VAL A 104 5.66 -11.31 8.51
N ASP A 105 4.76 -10.93 9.41
CA ASP A 105 3.50 -11.65 9.63
C ASP A 105 2.57 -11.56 8.43
N THR A 106 2.49 -10.37 7.81
CA THR A 106 1.75 -10.16 6.56
C THR A 106 2.33 -10.99 5.41
N TYR A 107 3.66 -10.97 5.26
CA TYR A 107 4.37 -11.81 4.29
C TYR A 107 4.05 -13.29 4.48
N ASN A 108 4.13 -13.79 5.73
CA ASN A 108 3.85 -15.19 6.04
C ASN A 108 2.40 -15.58 5.70
N THR A 109 1.45 -14.67 5.95
CA THR A 109 0.03 -14.88 5.65
C THR A 109 -0.23 -14.90 4.14
N LEU A 110 0.34 -13.95 3.39
CA LEU A 110 0.28 -13.95 1.92
C LEU A 110 0.93 -15.19 1.32
N LYS A 111 2.02 -15.69 1.90
CA LYS A 111 2.67 -16.94 1.49
C LYS A 111 1.78 -18.16 1.71
N LYS A 112 0.95 -18.18 2.77
CA LYS A 112 -0.07 -19.23 2.94
C LYS A 112 -1.15 -19.13 1.86
N ALA A 113 -1.62 -17.93 1.54
CA ALA A 113 -2.59 -17.71 0.46
C ALA A 113 -2.04 -18.15 -0.90
N ALA A 114 -0.80 -17.79 -1.23
CA ALA A 114 -0.12 -18.26 -2.43
C ALA A 114 -0.02 -19.79 -2.49
N LYS A 115 0.33 -20.46 -1.38
CA LYS A 115 0.37 -21.93 -1.30
C LYS A 115 -1.01 -22.59 -1.42
N ALA A 116 -2.07 -21.86 -1.10
CA ALA A 116 -3.46 -22.29 -1.29
C ALA A 116 -3.97 -22.03 -2.72
N ASP A 117 -3.08 -21.69 -3.67
CA ASP A 117 -3.39 -21.42 -5.08
C ASP A 117 -4.34 -20.22 -5.28
N ILE A 118 -4.19 -19.20 -4.42
CA ILE A 118 -4.96 -17.95 -4.51
C ILE A 118 -4.15 -16.93 -5.31
N VAL A 119 -4.74 -16.37 -6.37
CA VAL A 119 -4.16 -15.23 -7.08
C VAL A 119 -4.29 -13.98 -6.22
N LEU A 120 -3.17 -13.36 -5.87
CA LEU A 120 -3.12 -12.16 -5.03
C LEU A 120 -3.07 -10.92 -5.92
N VAL A 121 -4.06 -10.02 -5.79
CA VAL A 121 -4.18 -8.80 -6.62
C VAL A 121 -4.28 -7.58 -5.72
N PHE A 122 -3.30 -6.68 -5.79
CA PHE A 122 -3.20 -5.53 -4.91
C PHE A 122 -3.07 -4.22 -5.67
N ALA A 123 -3.70 -3.16 -5.17
CA ALA A 123 -3.56 -1.82 -5.74
C ALA A 123 -2.14 -1.26 -5.51
N ALA A 124 -1.64 -0.48 -6.46
CA ALA A 124 -0.29 0.10 -6.36
C ALA A 124 -0.17 1.27 -5.38
N GLY A 125 -1.27 1.88 -4.95
CA GLY A 125 -1.28 3.14 -4.21
C GLY A 125 -1.46 4.37 -5.10
N ASN A 126 -1.77 5.50 -4.46
CA ASN A 126 -2.22 6.75 -5.12
C ASN A 126 -1.35 7.96 -4.76
N ASP A 127 -0.08 7.72 -4.42
CA ASP A 127 0.81 8.74 -3.87
C ASP A 127 1.44 9.63 -4.95
N ALA A 128 1.29 9.30 -6.25
CA ALA A 128 1.93 10.03 -7.34
C ALA A 128 1.27 11.37 -7.70
N SER A 129 0.17 11.73 -7.04
CA SER A 129 -0.52 13.00 -7.26
C SER A 129 0.44 14.17 -7.06
N THR A 130 0.28 15.25 -7.83
CA THR A 130 1.15 16.44 -7.73
C THR A 130 1.14 17.10 -6.36
N ASP A 131 0.08 16.86 -5.57
CA ASP A 131 -0.08 17.38 -4.21
C ASP A 131 0.35 16.37 -3.13
N ASP A 132 0.87 15.19 -3.51
CA ASP A 132 1.27 14.13 -2.59
C ASP A 132 2.78 13.84 -2.73
N GLN A 133 3.21 12.75 -3.35
CA GLN A 133 4.61 12.35 -3.46
C GLN A 133 4.94 11.88 -4.89
N PRO A 134 4.90 12.77 -5.91
CA PRO A 134 5.29 12.42 -7.27
C PRO A 134 6.78 12.10 -7.36
N GLY A 135 7.17 11.26 -8.32
CA GLY A 135 8.58 10.94 -8.58
C GLY A 135 9.02 9.66 -7.90
N ALA A 136 10.18 9.66 -7.25
CA ALA A 136 10.81 8.43 -6.74
C ALA A 136 9.97 7.73 -5.65
N ALA A 137 9.35 8.49 -4.75
CA ALA A 137 8.49 7.97 -3.69
C ALA A 137 7.27 7.17 -4.17
N SER A 138 6.80 7.43 -5.39
CA SER A 138 5.69 6.74 -6.05
C SER A 138 6.11 6.03 -7.35
N ALA A 139 7.41 5.83 -7.56
CA ALA A 139 7.95 5.17 -8.74
C ALA A 139 7.74 3.65 -8.74
N ILE A 140 7.40 3.09 -7.58
CA ILE A 140 7.02 1.69 -7.36
C ILE A 140 5.69 1.64 -6.59
N PRO A 141 4.98 0.50 -6.57
CA PRO A 141 3.83 0.31 -5.70
C PRO A 141 4.16 0.53 -4.23
N SER A 142 3.18 0.92 -3.42
CA SER A 142 3.28 0.97 -1.95
C SER A 142 2.58 -0.22 -1.29
N GLY A 143 2.82 -0.43 0.01
CA GLY A 143 2.18 -1.48 0.80
C GLY A 143 2.50 -2.90 0.32
N ILE A 144 1.47 -3.75 0.24
CA ILE A 144 1.62 -5.16 -0.14
C ILE A 144 2.25 -5.33 -1.52
N GLY A 145 2.01 -4.40 -2.46
CA GLY A 145 2.62 -4.42 -3.79
C GLY A 145 4.15 -4.26 -3.78
N THR A 146 4.71 -3.65 -2.73
CA THR A 146 6.17 -3.47 -2.56
C THR A 146 6.85 -4.73 -2.03
N LEU A 147 6.13 -5.61 -1.32
CA LEU A 147 6.75 -6.71 -0.56
C LEU A 147 7.74 -7.53 -1.40
N PRO A 148 7.44 -7.95 -2.65
CA PRO A 148 8.41 -8.72 -3.43
C PRO A 148 9.73 -8.00 -3.74
N LEU A 149 9.77 -6.67 -3.64
CA LEU A 149 11.00 -5.88 -3.78
C LEU A 149 11.83 -5.85 -2.49
N ILE A 150 11.29 -6.27 -1.34
CA ILE A 150 12.02 -6.33 -0.09
C ILE A 150 12.97 -7.52 -0.14
N THR A 151 14.24 -7.22 -0.40
CA THR A 151 15.34 -8.19 -0.44
C THR A 151 16.55 -7.64 0.31
N PRO A 152 17.51 -8.48 0.71
CA PRO A 152 18.75 -8.00 1.31
C PRO A 152 19.51 -7.03 0.39
N GLU A 153 19.47 -7.27 -0.92
CA GLU A 153 20.13 -6.43 -1.94
C GLU A 153 19.46 -5.06 -2.04
N ASN A 154 18.14 -5.02 -2.27
CA ASN A 154 17.41 -3.74 -2.39
C ASN A 154 17.42 -2.94 -1.08
N THR A 155 17.38 -3.61 0.07
CA THR A 155 17.47 -2.97 1.38
C THR A 155 18.85 -2.32 1.60
N LYS A 156 19.92 -3.00 1.17
CA LYS A 156 21.28 -2.48 1.27
C LYS A 156 21.49 -1.30 0.32
N ASP A 157 20.94 -1.37 -0.89
CA ASP A 157 21.07 -0.31 -1.89
C ASP A 157 20.28 0.95 -1.51
N GLY A 158 19.09 0.79 -0.93
CA GLY A 158 18.29 1.90 -0.38
C GLY A 158 17.76 2.90 -1.42
N ASN A 159 17.80 2.52 -2.71
CA ASN A 159 17.39 3.39 -3.83
C ASN A 159 15.90 3.32 -4.13
N LEU A 160 15.25 2.19 -3.84
CA LEU A 160 13.83 1.97 -4.11
C LEU A 160 12.95 2.42 -2.95
N TYR A 161 13.31 1.96 -1.76
CA TYR A 161 12.60 2.25 -0.53
C TYR A 161 13.57 2.45 0.63
N LYS A 162 13.07 3.05 1.71
CA LYS A 162 13.74 3.07 3.01
C LYS A 162 12.72 2.77 4.10
N PHE A 163 13.15 1.97 5.08
CA PHE A 163 12.37 1.73 6.29
C PHE A 163 12.47 2.95 7.21
N ILE A 164 11.34 3.48 7.67
CA ILE A 164 11.25 4.64 8.55
C ILE A 164 10.82 4.21 9.95
N ASP A 165 11.59 4.60 10.96
CA ASP A 165 11.28 4.35 12.36
C ASP A 165 10.22 5.34 12.85
N THR A 166 8.99 4.87 12.92
CA THR A 166 7.80 5.61 13.41
C THR A 166 7.49 5.30 14.87
N ASN A 167 8.26 4.43 15.52
CA ASN A 167 7.97 3.97 16.88
C ASN A 167 8.41 5.03 17.89
N ASP A 168 7.49 5.52 18.72
CA ASP A 168 7.76 6.56 19.72
C ASP A 168 8.80 6.15 20.79
N GLN A 169 9.08 4.86 20.97
CA GLN A 169 10.09 4.38 21.91
C GLN A 169 11.51 4.56 21.38
N THR A 170 11.73 4.34 20.08
CA THR A 170 13.02 4.41 19.37
C THR A 170 13.22 5.75 18.65
N ASN A 171 12.12 6.38 18.24
CA ASN A 171 12.06 7.69 17.60
C ASN A 171 11.04 8.65 18.25
N LYS A 172 11.26 9.01 19.52
CA LYS A 172 10.48 10.02 20.28
C LYS A 172 10.24 11.36 19.59
N GLY A 173 11.04 11.69 18.57
CA GLY A 173 10.95 12.95 17.84
C GLY A 173 10.20 12.84 16.50
N PHE A 174 9.66 11.66 16.18
CA PHE A 174 8.96 11.42 14.93
C PHE A 174 7.77 12.38 14.76
N ASP A 175 7.70 13.00 13.58
CA ASP A 175 6.58 13.83 13.14
C ASP A 175 6.34 13.51 11.67
N PHE A 176 5.21 12.88 11.35
CA PHE A 176 4.84 12.55 9.97
C PHE A 176 4.76 13.80 9.06
N ASN A 177 4.62 15.01 9.62
CA ASN A 177 4.68 16.25 8.84
C ASN A 177 6.10 16.77 8.59
N ASN A 178 7.15 16.20 9.19
CA ASN A 178 8.50 16.74 9.10
C ASN A 178 9.53 15.64 8.80
N PRO A 179 9.97 15.52 7.53
CA PRO A 179 10.90 14.46 7.11
C PRO A 179 12.28 14.55 7.78
N ASN A 180 12.66 15.71 8.30
CA ASN A 180 13.90 15.86 9.08
C ASN A 180 13.89 15.06 10.39
N THR A 181 12.71 14.59 10.82
CA THR A 181 12.55 13.74 12.01
C THR A 181 12.61 12.24 11.69
N TYR A 182 12.62 11.88 10.41
CA TYR A 182 12.60 10.48 9.99
C TYR A 182 13.96 9.85 10.24
N LYS A 183 13.95 8.77 11.03
CA LYS A 183 15.12 7.93 11.22
C LYS A 183 14.99 6.71 10.33
N ILE A 184 16.01 6.45 9.53
CA ILE A 184 16.05 5.24 8.70
C ILE A 184 16.36 4.05 9.60
N VAL A 185 15.50 3.03 9.57
CA VAL A 185 15.78 1.77 10.25
C VAL A 185 16.98 1.13 9.56
N SER A 186 18.02 0.83 10.33
CA SER A 186 19.23 0.16 9.85
C SER A 186 19.60 -0.94 10.85
N GLY A 187 20.12 -2.07 10.35
CA GLY A 187 20.53 -3.18 11.21
C GLY A 187 20.10 -4.55 10.72
N SER A 188 20.32 -5.57 11.55
CA SER A 188 20.07 -6.98 11.21
C SER A 188 18.62 -7.30 10.91
N ASP A 189 17.69 -6.52 11.45
CA ASP A 189 16.28 -6.91 11.51
C ASP A 189 15.60 -6.69 10.16
N VAL A 190 15.94 -5.59 9.48
CA VAL A 190 15.46 -5.32 8.11
C VAL A 190 16.42 -5.83 7.02
N SER A 191 17.74 -5.87 7.28
CA SER A 191 18.74 -6.24 6.25
C SER A 191 18.70 -7.71 5.82
N LYS A 192 17.99 -8.57 6.55
CA LYS A 192 17.85 -9.99 6.25
C LYS A 192 16.48 -10.35 5.67
N LEU A 193 15.56 -9.39 5.57
CA LEU A 193 14.23 -9.66 5.01
C LEU A 193 14.36 -9.98 3.53
N ASP A 194 13.67 -11.05 3.13
CA ASP A 194 13.58 -11.49 1.75
C ASP A 194 12.17 -12.02 1.50
N PHE A 195 11.40 -11.22 0.77
CA PHE A 195 10.01 -11.53 0.41
C PHE A 195 9.86 -11.75 -1.11
N SER A 196 10.98 -11.93 -1.82
CA SER A 196 11.02 -12.03 -3.29
C SER A 196 10.21 -13.20 -3.85
N ASP A 197 10.00 -14.26 -3.05
CA ASP A 197 9.22 -15.43 -3.47
C ASP A 197 7.71 -15.13 -3.65
N LEU A 198 7.22 -13.96 -3.22
CA LEU A 198 5.88 -13.49 -3.54
C LEU A 198 5.72 -12.96 -4.97
N ALA A 199 6.81 -12.60 -5.68
CA ALA A 199 6.74 -12.04 -7.04
C ALA A 199 6.01 -12.96 -8.04
N GLY A 200 6.01 -14.27 -7.80
CA GLY A 200 5.31 -15.26 -8.63
C GLY A 200 3.83 -15.49 -8.29
N SER A 201 3.33 -14.90 -7.19
CA SER A 201 1.96 -15.13 -6.69
C SER A 201 1.16 -13.83 -6.53
N LEU A 202 1.81 -12.68 -6.68
CA LEU A 202 1.24 -11.35 -6.47
C LEU A 202 1.26 -10.53 -7.75
N ILE A 203 0.12 -9.91 -8.05
CA ILE A 203 -0.06 -8.96 -9.13
C ILE A 203 -0.34 -7.59 -8.53
N THR A 204 0.46 -6.60 -8.90
CA THR A 204 0.17 -5.21 -8.54
C THR A 204 -0.59 -4.50 -9.66
N VAL A 205 -1.54 -3.63 -9.31
CA VAL A 205 -2.42 -2.95 -10.26
C VAL A 205 -2.26 -1.44 -10.18
N VAL A 206 -1.80 -0.84 -11.27
CA VAL A 206 -1.76 0.63 -11.45
C VAL A 206 -3.01 1.12 -12.17
N ALA A 207 -3.39 2.38 -11.91
CA ALA A 207 -4.56 3.00 -12.52
C ALA A 207 -4.20 3.72 -13.83
N VAL A 208 -5.05 3.55 -14.84
CA VAL A 208 -5.04 4.37 -16.07
C VAL A 208 -6.33 5.15 -16.24
N GLY A 209 -6.23 6.31 -16.90
CA GLY A 209 -7.35 7.12 -17.33
C GLY A 209 -8.05 6.57 -18.58
N LYS A 210 -9.10 7.27 -19.02
CA LYS A 210 -9.90 6.91 -20.21
C LYS A 210 -9.11 6.87 -21.51
N ASP A 211 -7.97 7.58 -21.57
CA ASP A 211 -7.07 7.61 -22.72
C ASP A 211 -5.99 6.51 -22.67
N GLY A 212 -6.06 5.62 -21.68
CA GLY A 212 -5.12 4.52 -21.49
C GLY A 212 -3.77 4.95 -20.90
N LYS A 213 -3.59 6.23 -20.56
CA LYS A 213 -2.37 6.70 -19.90
C LYS A 213 -2.46 6.49 -18.40
N ILE A 214 -1.31 6.34 -17.76
CA ILE A 214 -1.21 6.23 -16.31
C ILE A 214 -1.92 7.43 -15.66
N ALA A 215 -2.79 7.15 -14.69
CA ALA A 215 -3.51 8.18 -13.98
C ALA A 215 -2.53 9.07 -13.21
N SER A 216 -2.81 10.37 -13.11
CA SER A 216 -1.87 11.31 -12.46
C SER A 216 -1.55 10.93 -11.02
N TYR A 217 -2.51 10.35 -10.30
CA TYR A 217 -2.36 9.93 -8.90
C TYR A 217 -1.71 8.55 -8.74
N SER A 218 -1.75 7.68 -9.74
CA SER A 218 -1.36 6.27 -9.56
C SER A 218 0.12 6.14 -9.24
N ASN A 219 0.49 5.35 -8.25
CA ASN A 219 1.87 4.87 -8.17
C ASN A 219 2.21 4.09 -9.45
N ARG A 220 3.50 4.00 -9.78
CA ARG A 220 4.00 3.34 -11.00
C ARG A 220 4.40 1.91 -10.69
N CYS A 221 4.41 1.05 -11.72
CA CYS A 221 4.94 -0.32 -11.56
C CYS A 221 6.44 -0.29 -11.22
N GLY A 222 7.23 0.55 -11.90
CA GLY A 222 8.67 0.64 -11.67
C GLY A 222 9.35 -0.74 -11.66
N ALA A 223 10.05 -1.04 -10.57
CA ALA A 223 10.74 -2.31 -10.37
C ALA A 223 9.80 -3.55 -10.29
N THR A 224 8.48 -3.38 -10.13
CA THR A 224 7.51 -4.49 -10.16
C THR A 224 6.94 -4.77 -11.54
N ALA A 225 7.47 -4.16 -12.61
CA ALA A 225 6.92 -4.26 -13.97
C ALA A 225 6.67 -5.69 -14.46
N GLU A 226 7.44 -6.69 -14.00
CA GLU A 226 7.25 -8.09 -14.38
C GLU A 226 6.00 -8.74 -13.77
N TRP A 227 5.49 -8.22 -12.66
CA TRP A 227 4.29 -8.70 -11.95
C TRP A 227 3.31 -7.55 -11.65
N CYS A 228 3.25 -6.59 -12.58
CA CYS A 228 2.35 -5.44 -12.50
C CYS A 228 1.53 -5.30 -13.78
N LEU A 229 0.28 -4.88 -13.63
CA LEU A 229 -0.61 -4.58 -14.75
C LEU A 229 -1.34 -3.25 -14.55
N ALA A 230 -1.89 -2.72 -15.63
CA ALA A 230 -2.68 -1.49 -15.61
C ALA A 230 -4.17 -1.80 -15.82
N ALA A 231 -5.04 -1.11 -15.09
CA ALA A 231 -6.50 -1.19 -15.26
C ALA A 231 -7.15 0.20 -15.17
N PRO A 232 -8.34 0.41 -15.76
CA PRO A 232 -9.05 1.68 -15.65
C PRO A 232 -9.36 2.03 -14.19
N GLY A 233 -8.78 3.13 -13.70
CA GLY A 233 -9.09 3.70 -12.38
C GLY A 233 -9.68 5.11 -12.47
N GLY A 234 -9.68 5.70 -13.67
CA GLY A 234 -9.99 7.10 -13.87
C GLY A 234 -8.75 7.97 -13.75
N ASP A 235 -8.93 9.28 -13.80
CA ASP A 235 -7.88 10.26 -13.54
C ASP A 235 -8.55 11.51 -12.95
N ILE A 236 -7.91 12.13 -11.96
CA ILE A 236 -8.39 13.35 -11.31
C ILE A 236 -8.15 14.60 -12.17
N ASN A 237 -7.32 14.49 -13.20
CA ASN A 237 -6.94 15.57 -14.11
C ASN A 237 -7.49 15.42 -15.55
N ALA A 238 -8.42 14.50 -15.79
CA ALA A 238 -8.92 14.13 -17.14
C ALA A 238 -10.25 14.75 -17.60
#